data_AF-A0A7M5V499-F1
#
_entry.id   AF-A0A7M5V499-F1
#
_cell.length_a   1.000
_cell.length_b   1.000
_cell.length_c   1.000
_cell.angle_alpha   90.00
_cell.angle_beta   90.00
_cell.angle_gamma   90.00
#
_symmetry.space_group_name_H-M   'P 1'
#
loop_
_entity.id
_entity.type
_entity.pdbx_description
1 polymer ?
#
loop_
_entity_poly.entity_id
_entity_poly.type
_entity_poly.pdbx_seq_one_letter_code
_entity_poly.pdbx_strand_id
1 'polypeptide(L)'
;MEKDILNDSVLKPEAIDVGKEPLNEFTTEYLATLAFPTLFPDGKGDPTRFSTKRSIAKSDTESFSAKIKHLIKFGEFIDGKWIYRFAAHPRFGFWAYNMLYRRRLLGQGSFYLKQNPGEANLTIDELQEMIRAGTYSSVMKKLLRYAKNITGTNAYWSQAKEQLKATINQVGSPTIFWTLSCAEFHWPEYHALFSTDEKADSSTLHENIINNPHLIDWFFTVRVENFVKHWLYETLEAEWHWYRFEYAVMRGSIHCHGVAKLKNDPGLCKLTQKALEGHLAEKKLSETDDDIENNRVQLQVIVNEGKAAAQQVCDYVDTLVTACNPCTPEEGWVKPKVHPCKRKLEDLNDDDFDNDYADLVNCVQRHTKCSSAYCLRKKNDGEQYCRFKFPFEDCDKTYIDFEEVTSKKYGDLSQFKHNSTK
;
A
#
# COMPACT_ATOMS: atom_id res chain seq x y z
N MET A 1 15.68 19.86 -10.49
CA MET A 1 15.59 18.39 -10.38
C MET A 1 15.12 17.73 -11.67
N GLU A 2 13.88 17.96 -12.16
CA GLU A 2 13.45 17.46 -13.50
C GLU A 2 14.27 18.04 -14.67
N LYS A 3 14.66 19.32 -14.56
CA LYS A 3 15.53 19.99 -15.55
C LYS A 3 16.99 19.55 -15.52
N ASP A 4 17.46 18.96 -14.42
CA ASP A 4 18.86 18.53 -14.28
C ASP A 4 19.05 17.09 -14.78
N ILE A 5 18.02 16.25 -14.65
CA ILE A 5 17.97 14.88 -15.24
C ILE A 5 17.93 14.94 -16.78
N LEU A 6 17.31 15.99 -17.34
CA LEU A 6 17.29 16.24 -18.79
C LEU A 6 18.63 16.76 -19.34
N ASN A 7 19.47 17.40 -18.52
CA ASN A 7 20.74 17.96 -19.01
C ASN A 7 21.87 16.92 -19.09
N ASP A 8 21.92 15.93 -18.19
CA ASP A 8 22.97 14.90 -18.18
C ASP A 8 22.79 13.81 -19.24
N SER A 9 21.61 13.69 -19.85
CA SER A 9 21.33 12.71 -20.91
C SER A 9 21.37 13.28 -22.33
N VAL A 10 21.51 14.61 -22.49
CA VAL A 10 21.36 15.27 -23.80
C VAL A 10 22.64 15.96 -24.29
N LEU A 11 23.55 16.40 -23.41
CA LEU A 11 24.63 17.31 -23.83
C LEU A 11 25.99 16.68 -24.14
N LYS A 12 26.17 15.36 -23.94
CA LYS A 12 27.26 14.59 -24.55
C LYS A 12 26.81 13.16 -24.83
N PRO A 13 26.23 12.87 -26.00
CA PRO A 13 26.25 11.51 -26.48
C PRO A 13 27.72 11.24 -26.83
N GLU A 14 28.44 10.51 -25.98
CA GLU A 14 29.33 9.54 -26.59
C GLU A 14 28.42 8.72 -27.49
N ALA A 15 28.61 8.90 -28.81
CA ALA A 15 27.81 8.22 -29.81
C ALA A 15 28.08 6.74 -29.64
N ILE A 16 27.27 6.09 -28.79
CA ILE A 16 27.14 4.65 -28.80
C ILE A 16 26.68 4.35 -30.21
N ASP A 17 27.53 3.67 -30.99
CA ASP A 17 27.19 3.18 -32.32
C ASP A 17 26.06 2.16 -32.15
N VAL A 18 24.82 2.65 -32.10
CA VAL A 18 23.63 1.83 -32.09
C VAL A 18 23.54 1.27 -33.49
N GLY A 19 23.96 0.01 -33.66
CA GLY A 19 23.93 -0.67 -34.94
C GLY A 19 22.59 -0.46 -35.67
N LYS A 20 22.64 -0.39 -37.00
CA LYS A 20 21.49 -0.02 -37.84
C LYS A 20 20.28 -0.95 -37.69
N GLU A 21 20.46 -2.15 -37.13
CA GLU A 21 19.41 -3.14 -36.91
C GLU A 21 19.25 -3.46 -35.41
N PRO A 22 18.03 -3.34 -34.85
CA PRO A 22 17.77 -3.72 -33.47
C PRO A 22 17.84 -5.24 -33.28
N LEU A 23 18.46 -5.68 -32.17
CA LEU A 23 18.50 -7.10 -31.81
C LEU A 23 17.11 -7.63 -31.42
N ASN A 24 16.80 -8.86 -31.84
CA ASN A 24 15.53 -9.51 -31.53
C ASN A 24 15.61 -10.22 -30.16
N GLU A 25 14.76 -9.78 -29.22
CA GLU A 25 14.75 -10.27 -27.83
C GLU A 25 14.34 -11.75 -27.63
N PHE A 26 13.76 -12.37 -28.66
CA PHE A 26 13.27 -13.76 -28.63
C PHE A 26 14.22 -14.75 -29.29
N THR A 27 15.12 -14.27 -30.15
CA THR A 27 16.02 -15.13 -30.93
C THR A 27 17.49 -14.88 -30.62
N THR A 28 17.83 -13.75 -30.00
CA THR A 28 19.22 -13.42 -29.65
C THR A 28 19.62 -14.15 -28.38
N GLU A 29 20.49 -15.15 -28.50
CA GLU A 29 21.11 -15.79 -27.34
C GLU A 29 22.03 -14.80 -26.60
N TYR A 30 22.14 -14.96 -25.28
CA TYR A 30 23.02 -14.16 -24.42
C TYR A 30 22.73 -12.64 -24.39
N LEU A 31 21.52 -12.24 -24.79
CA LEU A 31 21.10 -10.83 -24.73
C LEU A 31 21.33 -10.16 -23.36
N ALA A 32 21.11 -10.85 -22.24
CA ALA A 32 21.36 -10.24 -20.92
C ALA A 32 22.86 -9.99 -20.70
N THR A 33 23.71 -10.92 -21.13
CA THR A 33 25.17 -10.78 -21.11
C THR A 33 25.64 -9.62 -21.98
N LEU A 34 25.06 -9.47 -23.19
CA LEU A 34 25.36 -8.35 -24.08
C LEU A 34 24.94 -7.00 -23.48
N ALA A 35 23.78 -6.95 -22.81
CA ALA A 35 23.26 -5.73 -22.19
C ALA A 35 23.94 -5.38 -20.86
N PHE A 36 24.40 -6.38 -20.10
CA PHE A 36 24.99 -6.23 -18.76
C PHE A 36 26.26 -7.09 -18.60
N PRO A 37 27.32 -6.81 -19.37
CA PRO A 37 28.53 -7.64 -19.35
C PRO A 37 29.20 -7.70 -17.97
N THR A 38 29.07 -6.65 -17.16
CA THR A 38 29.58 -6.61 -15.78
C THR A 38 28.79 -7.50 -14.81
N LEU A 39 27.53 -7.82 -15.10
CA LEU A 39 26.72 -8.73 -14.30
C LEU A 39 26.90 -10.20 -14.71
N PHE A 40 27.37 -10.43 -15.94
CA PHE A 40 27.56 -11.75 -16.55
C PHE A 40 28.95 -11.88 -17.20
N PRO A 41 30.05 -11.79 -16.44
CA PRO A 41 31.41 -11.73 -17.01
C PRO A 41 31.80 -12.97 -17.82
N ASP A 42 31.21 -14.14 -17.54
CA ASP A 42 31.44 -15.39 -18.25
C ASP A 42 30.18 -15.92 -18.98
N GLY A 43 29.13 -15.09 -19.08
CA GLY A 43 27.84 -15.44 -19.68
C GLY A 43 27.06 -16.54 -18.95
N LYS A 44 27.52 -17.01 -17.79
CA LYS A 44 26.80 -18.04 -17.02
C LYS A 44 25.60 -17.45 -16.30
N GLY A 45 24.54 -18.24 -16.19
CA GLY A 45 23.30 -17.81 -15.54
C GLY A 45 22.46 -16.83 -16.37
N ASP A 46 22.85 -16.54 -17.61
CA ASP A 46 22.10 -15.65 -18.50
C ASP A 46 20.65 -16.16 -18.69
N PRO A 47 19.63 -15.34 -18.34
CA PRO A 47 18.24 -15.75 -18.44
C PRO A 47 17.73 -15.87 -19.88
N THR A 48 18.39 -15.24 -20.86
CA THR A 48 18.07 -15.27 -22.30
C THR A 48 18.86 -16.31 -23.09
N ARG A 49 19.57 -17.22 -22.41
CA ARG A 49 20.14 -18.42 -23.03
C ARG A 49 19.06 -19.49 -23.25
N PHE A 50 18.83 -19.87 -24.51
CA PHE A 50 17.77 -20.83 -24.88
C PHE A 50 18.19 -22.29 -24.71
N SER A 51 19.49 -22.58 -24.77
CA SER A 51 20.09 -23.93 -24.65
C SER A 51 20.02 -24.57 -23.24
N THR A 52 19.13 -24.12 -22.35
CA THR A 52 19.02 -24.67 -20.99
C THR A 52 18.22 -25.98 -20.99
N LYS A 53 18.89 -27.12 -20.77
CA LYS A 53 18.31 -28.48 -20.95
C LYS A 53 17.33 -28.95 -19.87
N ARG A 54 17.10 -28.18 -18.80
CA ARG A 54 16.26 -28.58 -17.65
C ARG A 54 15.40 -27.42 -17.19
N SER A 55 14.14 -27.39 -17.61
CA SER A 55 13.11 -26.49 -17.08
C SER A 55 11.86 -27.31 -16.78
N ILE A 56 11.35 -27.22 -15.56
CA ILE A 56 10.03 -27.76 -15.17
C ILE A 56 8.89 -26.76 -15.39
N ALA A 57 9.21 -25.55 -15.86
CA ALA A 57 8.23 -24.51 -16.11
C ALA A 57 7.29 -24.89 -17.25
N LYS A 58 6.02 -24.46 -17.16
CA LYS A 58 4.96 -24.76 -18.14
C LYS A 58 5.07 -23.91 -19.41
N SER A 59 5.90 -22.86 -19.40
CA SER A 59 6.13 -21.99 -20.56
C SER A 59 7.50 -21.31 -20.51
N ASP A 60 7.97 -20.81 -21.65
CA ASP A 60 9.20 -20.02 -21.74
C ASP A 60 9.14 -18.74 -20.90
N THR A 61 7.96 -18.11 -20.80
CA THR A 61 7.77 -16.91 -19.97
C THR A 61 7.89 -17.23 -18.48
N GLU A 62 7.35 -18.35 -18.04
CA GLU A 62 7.49 -18.83 -16.66
C GLU A 62 8.94 -19.21 -16.35
N SER A 63 9.61 -19.92 -17.28
CA SER A 63 11.04 -20.24 -17.18
C SER A 63 11.89 -18.98 -17.04
N PHE A 64 11.68 -18.00 -17.92
CA PHE A 64 12.36 -16.71 -17.86
C PHE A 64 12.10 -15.97 -16.54
N SER A 65 10.84 -15.93 -16.09
CA SER A 65 10.47 -15.32 -14.80
C SER A 65 11.18 -15.98 -13.62
N ALA A 66 11.33 -17.30 -13.61
CA ALA A 66 12.02 -18.03 -12.56
C ALA A 66 13.53 -17.73 -12.55
N LYS A 67 14.16 -17.67 -13.73
CA LYS A 67 15.57 -17.28 -13.86
C LYS A 67 15.81 -15.86 -13.36
N ILE A 68 14.99 -14.89 -13.75
CA ILE A 68 15.07 -13.51 -13.23
C ILE A 68 14.92 -13.48 -11.69
N LYS A 69 13.92 -14.19 -11.14
CA LYS A 69 13.72 -14.26 -9.68
C LYS A 69 14.94 -14.83 -8.97
N HIS A 70 15.60 -15.83 -9.56
CA HIS A 70 16.85 -16.36 -9.03
C HIS A 70 17.96 -15.31 -9.04
N LEU A 71 18.16 -14.61 -10.16
CA LEU A 71 19.20 -13.58 -10.28
C LEU A 71 19.01 -12.42 -9.31
N ILE A 72 17.78 -11.93 -9.11
CA ILE A 72 17.48 -10.89 -8.12
C ILE A 72 17.84 -11.35 -6.70
N LYS A 73 17.70 -12.64 -6.39
CA LYS A 73 18.05 -13.22 -5.09
C LYS A 73 19.50 -13.71 -5.00
N PHE A 74 20.26 -13.62 -6.09
CA PHE A 74 21.62 -14.12 -6.13
C PHE A 74 22.52 -13.17 -5.33
N GLY A 75 23.02 -13.68 -4.21
CA GLY A 75 23.95 -12.98 -3.33
C GLY A 75 25.30 -13.68 -3.30
N GLU A 76 26.36 -12.90 -3.26
CA GLU A 76 27.73 -13.37 -3.09
C GLU A 76 28.28 -12.85 -1.77
N PHE A 77 29.04 -13.68 -1.06
CA PHE A 77 29.72 -13.25 0.15
C PHE A 77 31.16 -12.87 -0.19
N ILE A 78 31.45 -11.57 -0.21
CA ILE A 78 32.74 -11.00 -0.59
C ILE A 78 33.19 -10.06 0.53
N ASP A 79 34.44 -10.21 0.99
CA ASP A 79 35.05 -9.38 2.03
C ASP A 79 34.18 -9.20 3.29
N GLY A 80 33.54 -10.30 3.72
CA GLY A 80 32.69 -10.31 4.92
C GLY A 80 31.28 -9.75 4.72
N LYS A 81 30.88 -9.40 3.48
CA LYS A 81 29.59 -8.78 3.18
C LYS A 81 28.83 -9.52 2.08
N TRP A 82 27.51 -9.55 2.21
CA TRP A 82 26.64 -10.01 1.13
C TRP A 82 26.47 -8.92 0.06
N ILE A 83 26.70 -9.29 -1.20
CA ILE A 83 26.57 -8.42 -2.38
C ILE A 83 25.54 -9.04 -3.32
N TYR A 84 24.47 -8.28 -3.59
CA TYR A 84 23.38 -8.69 -4.47
C TYR A 84 23.47 -7.95 -5.80
N ARG A 85 24.51 -8.24 -6.59
CA ARG A 85 24.88 -7.45 -7.78
C ARG A 85 23.74 -7.18 -8.75
N PHE A 86 22.83 -8.14 -8.95
CA PHE A 86 21.71 -7.99 -9.88
C PHE A 86 20.61 -7.07 -9.33
N ALA A 87 20.29 -7.20 -8.04
CA ALA A 87 19.29 -6.37 -7.39
C ALA A 87 19.76 -4.93 -7.15
N ALA A 88 21.05 -4.76 -6.83
CA ALA A 88 21.67 -3.46 -6.63
C ALA A 88 21.92 -2.70 -7.94
N HIS A 89 21.95 -3.39 -9.08
CA HIS A 89 22.25 -2.74 -10.36
C HIS A 89 21.10 -1.81 -10.80
N PRO A 90 21.38 -0.51 -11.08
CA PRO A 90 20.35 0.53 -11.21
C PRO A 90 19.40 0.32 -12.40
N ARG A 91 19.79 -0.50 -13.39
CA ARG A 91 19.01 -0.74 -14.62
C ARG A 91 18.53 -2.18 -14.79
N PHE A 92 19.09 -3.13 -14.05
CA PHE A 92 18.83 -4.55 -14.33
C PHE A 92 17.40 -4.93 -13.96
N GLY A 93 16.92 -4.48 -12.79
CA GLY A 93 15.54 -4.70 -12.36
C GLY A 93 14.51 -4.14 -13.35
N PHE A 94 14.72 -2.91 -13.84
CA PHE A 94 13.85 -2.30 -14.85
C PHE A 94 13.86 -3.05 -16.19
N TRP A 95 15.06 -3.43 -16.67
CA TRP A 95 15.19 -4.23 -17.88
C TRP A 95 14.48 -5.58 -17.75
N ALA A 96 14.72 -6.29 -16.65
CA ALA A 96 14.12 -7.59 -16.38
C ALA A 96 12.59 -7.50 -16.26
N TYR A 97 12.08 -6.50 -15.55
CA TYR A 97 10.65 -6.22 -15.45
C TYR A 97 10.04 -5.95 -16.82
N ASN A 98 10.65 -5.07 -17.62
CA ASN A 98 10.16 -4.74 -18.95
C ASN A 98 10.17 -5.95 -19.91
N MET A 99 11.25 -6.74 -19.91
CA MET A 99 11.33 -8.00 -20.66
C MET A 99 10.17 -8.96 -20.30
N LEU A 100 9.96 -9.15 -19.00
CA LEU A 100 8.92 -10.04 -18.51
C LEU A 100 7.51 -9.50 -18.81
N TYR A 101 7.31 -8.19 -18.67
CA TYR A 101 6.06 -7.51 -18.97
C TYR A 101 5.69 -7.65 -20.45
N ARG A 102 6.63 -7.40 -21.37
CA ARG A 102 6.43 -7.60 -22.82
C ARG A 102 6.12 -9.06 -23.17
N ARG A 103 6.87 -10.02 -22.63
CA ARG A 103 6.62 -11.46 -22.82
C ARG A 103 5.20 -11.85 -22.40
N ARG A 104 4.74 -11.36 -21.24
CA ARG A 104 3.37 -11.61 -20.74
C ARG A 104 2.31 -10.98 -21.66
N LEU A 105 2.51 -9.73 -22.08
CA LEU A 105 1.58 -9.03 -22.99
C LEU A 105 1.46 -9.74 -24.34
N LEU A 106 2.58 -10.15 -24.94
CA LEU A 106 2.58 -10.90 -26.20
C LEU A 106 1.86 -12.23 -26.07
N GLY A 107 2.07 -12.95 -24.95
CA GLY A 107 1.31 -14.16 -24.65
C GLY A 107 -0.21 -13.93 -24.58
N GLN A 108 -0.65 -12.82 -23.98
CA GLN A 108 -2.07 -12.44 -23.97
C GLN A 108 -2.57 -12.06 -25.37
N GLY A 109 -1.76 -11.37 -26.17
CA GLY A 109 -2.09 -11.06 -27.57
C GLY A 109 -2.26 -12.32 -28.42
N SER A 110 -1.35 -13.29 -28.30
CA SER A 110 -1.49 -14.57 -29.00
C SER A 110 -2.74 -15.34 -28.59
N PHE A 111 -3.09 -15.32 -27.30
CA PHE A 111 -4.32 -15.95 -26.82
C PHE A 111 -5.58 -15.22 -27.32
N TYR A 112 -5.55 -13.88 -27.35
CA TYR A 112 -6.60 -13.04 -27.89
C TYR A 112 -6.93 -13.40 -29.34
N LEU A 113 -5.91 -13.42 -30.21
CA LEU A 113 -6.09 -13.72 -31.63
C LEU A 113 -6.65 -15.13 -31.86
N LYS A 114 -6.24 -16.12 -31.06
CA LYS A 114 -6.79 -17.48 -31.10
C LYS A 114 -8.29 -17.53 -30.79
N GLN A 115 -8.78 -16.67 -29.89
CA GLN A 115 -10.19 -16.62 -29.52
C GLN A 115 -11.03 -15.68 -30.41
N ASN A 116 -10.38 -14.83 -31.21
CA ASN A 116 -11.03 -13.82 -32.04
C ASN A 116 -10.57 -13.96 -33.50
N PRO A 117 -10.95 -15.05 -34.20
CA PRO A 117 -10.44 -15.34 -35.55
C PRO A 117 -10.78 -14.27 -36.59
N GLY A 118 -11.89 -13.55 -36.42
CA GLY A 118 -12.23 -12.41 -37.30
C GLY A 118 -11.21 -11.27 -37.22
N GLU A 119 -10.58 -11.06 -36.07
CA GLU A 119 -9.52 -10.05 -35.89
C GLU A 119 -8.12 -10.64 -36.13
N ALA A 120 -7.96 -11.97 -36.07
CA ALA A 120 -6.71 -12.64 -36.42
C ALA A 120 -6.36 -12.52 -37.90
N ASN A 121 -7.34 -12.22 -38.76
CA ASN A 121 -7.14 -11.98 -40.18
C ASN A 121 -6.71 -10.54 -40.49
N LEU A 122 -6.64 -9.65 -39.50
CA LEU A 122 -6.19 -8.27 -39.72
C LEU A 122 -4.71 -8.26 -40.10
N THR A 123 -4.41 -7.63 -41.22
CA THR A 123 -3.06 -7.38 -41.69
C THR A 123 -2.40 -6.24 -40.89
N ILE A 124 -1.07 -6.16 -40.94
CA ILE A 124 -0.32 -5.07 -40.33
C ILE A 124 -0.77 -3.72 -40.89
N ASP A 125 -1.03 -3.64 -42.20
CA ASP A 125 -1.47 -2.40 -42.85
C ASP A 125 -2.86 -1.98 -42.37
N GLU A 126 -3.80 -2.90 -42.22
CA GLU A 126 -5.12 -2.61 -41.65
C GLU A 126 -5.03 -2.13 -40.20
N LEU A 127 -4.16 -2.74 -39.38
CA LEU A 127 -3.91 -2.29 -38.01
C LEU A 127 -3.30 -0.87 -37.99
N GLN A 128 -2.37 -0.56 -38.89
CA GLN A 128 -1.79 0.77 -39.02
C GLN A 128 -2.84 1.81 -39.45
N GLU A 129 -3.71 1.46 -40.40
CA GLU A 129 -4.82 2.31 -40.81
C GLU A 129 -5.82 2.54 -39.66
N MET A 130 -6.12 1.52 -38.85
CA MET A 130 -6.95 1.68 -37.65
C MET A 130 -6.34 2.64 -36.62
N ILE A 131 -5.01 2.66 -36.49
CA ILE A 131 -4.30 3.62 -35.63
C ILE A 131 -4.40 5.03 -36.21
N ARG A 132 -4.10 5.20 -37.51
CA ARG A 132 -4.16 6.50 -38.21
C ARG A 132 -5.57 7.08 -38.20
N ALA A 133 -6.59 6.25 -38.40
CA ALA A 133 -8.00 6.63 -38.43
C ALA A 133 -8.64 6.75 -37.03
N GLY A 134 -7.92 6.39 -35.96
CA GLY A 134 -8.44 6.45 -34.57
C GLY A 134 -9.52 5.40 -34.24
N THR A 135 -9.75 4.41 -35.10
CA THR A 135 -10.78 3.37 -34.94
C THR A 135 -10.31 2.17 -34.13
N TYR A 136 -9.03 2.12 -33.73
CA TYR A 136 -8.40 1.04 -32.97
C TYR A 136 -8.98 0.80 -31.56
N SER A 137 -9.79 1.72 -31.03
CA SER A 137 -10.29 1.69 -29.66
C SER A 137 -11.11 0.45 -29.32
N SER A 138 -11.84 -0.12 -30.29
CA SER A 138 -12.66 -1.33 -30.12
C SER A 138 -11.79 -2.56 -29.87
N VAL A 139 -10.76 -2.76 -30.70
CA VAL A 139 -9.77 -3.84 -30.58
C VAL A 139 -8.96 -3.69 -29.29
N MET A 140 -8.48 -2.48 -28.99
CA MET A 140 -7.72 -2.24 -27.75
C MET A 140 -8.55 -2.53 -26.49
N LYS A 141 -9.83 -2.12 -26.45
CA LYS A 141 -10.71 -2.45 -25.31
C LYS A 141 -10.86 -3.96 -25.12
N LYS A 142 -10.95 -4.75 -26.19
CA LYS A 142 -11.03 -6.21 -26.12
C LYS A 142 -9.70 -6.80 -25.65
N LEU A 143 -8.58 -6.40 -26.26
CA LEU A 143 -7.24 -6.87 -25.91
C LEU A 143 -6.87 -6.56 -24.44
N LEU A 144 -7.18 -5.35 -23.96
CA LEU A 144 -6.94 -4.96 -22.58
C LEU A 144 -7.73 -5.81 -21.56
N ARG A 145 -8.84 -6.45 -21.94
CA ARG A 145 -9.54 -7.41 -21.06
C ARG A 145 -8.72 -8.66 -20.79
N TYR A 146 -7.83 -9.06 -21.70
CA TYR A 146 -6.95 -10.22 -21.52
C TYR A 146 -5.73 -9.87 -20.65
N ALA A 147 -5.36 -8.58 -20.56
CA ALA A 147 -4.28 -8.11 -19.71
C ALA A 147 -4.61 -8.15 -18.19
N LYS A 148 -5.82 -8.54 -17.79
CA LYS A 148 -6.24 -8.62 -16.37
C LYS A 148 -5.35 -9.53 -15.52
N ASN A 149 -4.76 -10.57 -16.12
CA ASN A 149 -3.85 -11.49 -15.43
C ASN A 149 -2.43 -10.94 -15.24
N ILE A 150 -2.15 -9.73 -15.74
CA ILE A 150 -0.86 -9.07 -15.59
C ILE A 150 -0.95 -8.07 -14.42
N THR A 151 -0.36 -8.43 -13.29
CA THR A 151 -0.30 -7.61 -12.08
C THR A 151 0.19 -6.19 -12.37
N GLY A 152 -0.44 -5.20 -11.74
CA GLY A 152 -0.07 -3.79 -11.84
C GLY A 152 -0.70 -3.04 -13.02
N THR A 153 -1.31 -3.75 -13.99
CA THR A 153 -2.03 -3.09 -15.09
C THR A 153 -3.36 -2.46 -14.64
N ASN A 154 -3.86 -1.48 -15.39
CA ASN A 154 -5.19 -0.92 -15.15
C ASN A 154 -6.30 -1.99 -15.22
N ALA A 155 -6.14 -2.98 -16.10
CA ALA A 155 -7.07 -4.09 -16.22
C ALA A 155 -7.08 -4.98 -14.96
N TYR A 156 -5.89 -5.30 -14.43
CA TYR A 156 -5.74 -6.01 -13.16
C TYR A 156 -6.39 -5.26 -12.01
N TRP A 157 -6.09 -3.96 -11.85
CA TRP A 157 -6.67 -3.15 -10.77
C TRP A 157 -8.18 -2.98 -10.89
N SER A 158 -8.70 -2.88 -12.12
CA SER A 158 -10.14 -2.88 -12.38
C SER A 158 -10.77 -4.19 -11.92
N GLN A 159 -10.17 -5.34 -12.24
CA GLN A 159 -10.64 -6.64 -11.77
C GLN A 159 -10.57 -6.76 -10.24
N ALA A 160 -9.45 -6.42 -9.62
CA ALA A 160 -9.27 -6.49 -8.17
C ALA A 160 -10.31 -5.61 -7.43
N LYS A 161 -10.61 -4.42 -7.95
CA LYS A 161 -11.65 -3.53 -7.43
C LYS A 161 -13.03 -4.17 -7.52
N GLU A 162 -13.40 -4.73 -8.68
CA GLU A 162 -14.71 -5.36 -8.85
C GLU A 162 -14.85 -6.64 -8.01
N GLN A 163 -13.76 -7.40 -7.81
CA GLN A 163 -13.74 -8.53 -6.87
C GLN A 163 -13.98 -8.09 -5.43
N LEU A 164 -13.28 -7.04 -4.97
CA LEU A 164 -13.49 -6.51 -3.61
C LEU A 164 -14.93 -6.01 -3.41
N LYS A 165 -15.50 -5.30 -4.39
CA LYS A 165 -16.91 -4.90 -4.34
C LYS A 165 -17.85 -6.11 -4.28
N ALA A 166 -17.58 -7.14 -5.06
CA ALA A 166 -18.39 -8.36 -5.04
C ALA A 166 -18.33 -9.04 -3.65
N THR A 167 -17.15 -9.13 -3.05
CA THR A 167 -16.97 -9.62 -1.68
C THR A 167 -17.77 -8.78 -0.68
N ILE A 168 -17.68 -7.45 -0.75
CA ILE A 168 -18.43 -6.54 0.12
C ILE A 168 -19.95 -6.74 -0.04
N ASN A 169 -20.44 -6.89 -1.27
CA ASN A 169 -21.86 -7.09 -1.54
C ASN A 169 -22.38 -8.47 -1.06
N GLN A 170 -21.52 -9.50 -1.08
CA GLN A 170 -21.91 -10.87 -0.74
C GLN A 170 -21.72 -11.20 0.75
N VAL A 171 -20.61 -10.77 1.34
CA VAL A 171 -20.20 -11.12 2.71
C VAL A 171 -20.38 -9.95 3.68
N GLY A 172 -20.53 -8.72 3.17
CA GLY A 172 -20.77 -7.52 3.95
C GLY A 172 -19.57 -6.56 3.97
N SER A 173 -19.83 -5.33 4.40
CA SER A 173 -18.82 -4.26 4.51
C SER A 173 -17.73 -4.61 5.52
N PRO A 174 -16.47 -4.18 5.27
CA PRO A 174 -15.38 -4.38 6.23
C PRO A 174 -15.65 -3.63 7.54
N THR A 175 -15.22 -4.24 8.63
CA THR A 175 -15.25 -3.70 10.00
C THR A 175 -14.11 -2.71 10.24
N ILE A 176 -12.90 -3.05 9.75
CA ILE A 176 -11.69 -2.26 9.98
C ILE A 176 -10.97 -1.97 8.68
N PHE A 177 -10.33 -0.80 8.63
CA PHE A 177 -9.33 -0.40 7.65
C PHE A 177 -8.02 -0.17 8.38
N TRP A 178 -6.91 -0.66 7.83
CA TRP A 178 -5.59 -0.43 8.39
C TRP A 178 -4.59 -0.02 7.31
N THR A 179 -3.56 0.69 7.76
CA THR A 179 -2.39 1.03 6.96
C THR A 179 -1.13 0.66 7.73
N LEU A 180 -0.23 -0.08 7.09
CA LEU A 180 1.07 -0.43 7.64
C LEU A 180 2.13 0.34 6.86
N SER A 181 3.00 1.05 7.57
CA SER A 181 4.13 1.78 7.01
C SER A 181 5.44 1.06 7.35
N CYS A 182 6.37 1.05 6.40
CA CYS A 182 7.70 0.52 6.64
C CYS A 182 8.52 1.52 7.47
N ALA A 183 9.14 1.01 8.53
CA ALA A 183 10.01 1.79 9.41
C ALA A 183 11.44 1.23 9.32
N GLU A 184 11.94 1.08 8.10
CA GLU A 184 13.11 0.28 7.75
C GLU A 184 14.37 0.57 8.60
N PHE A 185 14.62 1.83 8.96
CA PHE A 185 15.76 2.25 9.79
C PHE A 185 15.69 1.80 11.27
N HIS A 186 14.51 1.35 11.70
CA HIS A 186 14.25 0.93 13.07
C HIS A 186 14.12 -0.59 13.20
N TRP A 187 14.49 -1.37 12.18
CA TRP A 187 14.40 -2.83 12.19
C TRP A 187 15.77 -3.48 12.38
N PRO A 188 16.25 -3.65 13.63
CA PRO A 188 17.56 -4.26 13.89
C PRO A 188 17.69 -5.65 13.24
N GLU A 189 16.62 -6.43 13.21
CA GLU A 189 16.57 -7.76 12.61
C GLU A 189 16.75 -7.75 11.08
N TYR A 190 16.32 -6.68 10.40
CA TYR A 190 16.59 -6.50 8.97
C TYR A 190 18.07 -6.14 8.75
N HIS A 191 18.60 -5.22 9.55
CA HIS A 191 20.00 -4.78 9.41
C HIS A 191 21.00 -5.86 9.82
N ALA A 192 20.62 -6.75 10.74
CA ALA A 192 21.38 -7.93 11.13
C ALA A 192 21.67 -8.90 9.97
N LEU A 193 20.91 -8.84 8.87
CA LEU A 193 21.15 -9.64 7.67
C LEU A 193 22.47 -9.26 6.95
N PHE A 194 22.98 -8.05 7.18
CA PHE A 194 24.14 -7.50 6.48
C PHE A 194 25.35 -7.28 7.38
N SER A 195 25.12 -7.03 8.67
CA SER A 195 26.18 -6.80 9.67
C SER A 195 25.71 -7.24 11.04
N THR A 196 26.60 -7.84 11.84
CA THR A 196 26.34 -8.16 13.25
C THR A 196 26.56 -6.98 14.19
N ASP A 197 27.01 -5.82 13.67
CA ASP A 197 27.22 -4.62 14.48
C ASP A 197 25.90 -3.88 14.75
N GLU A 198 25.36 -4.04 15.96
CA GLU A 198 24.16 -3.35 16.43
C GLU A 198 24.35 -1.83 16.57
N LYS A 199 25.59 -1.32 16.48
CA LYS A 199 25.93 0.11 16.55
C LYS A 199 26.20 0.72 15.17
N ALA A 200 25.76 0.07 14.10
CA ALA A 200 25.85 0.62 12.75
C ALA A 200 25.31 2.06 12.69
N ASP A 201 26.12 2.94 12.08
CA ASP A 201 25.76 4.35 11.93
C ASP A 201 24.65 4.55 10.89
N SER A 202 24.08 5.77 10.84
CA SER A 202 22.98 6.05 9.92
C SER A 202 23.35 5.86 8.45
N SER A 203 24.63 5.99 8.08
CA SER A 203 25.10 5.80 6.71
C SER A 203 25.05 4.33 6.32
N THR A 204 25.53 3.45 7.20
CA THR A 204 25.50 2.00 7.02
C THR A 204 24.08 1.47 6.92
N LEU A 205 23.17 1.95 7.78
CA LEU A 205 21.75 1.56 7.71
C LEU A 205 21.12 1.98 6.37
N HIS A 206 21.48 3.16 5.86
CA HIS A 206 20.99 3.66 4.58
C HIS A 206 21.51 2.84 3.40
N GLU A 207 22.80 2.49 3.40
CA GLU A 207 23.41 1.61 2.38
C GLU A 207 22.74 0.23 2.36
N ASN A 208 22.44 -0.35 3.52
CA ASN A 208 21.73 -1.63 3.62
C ASN A 208 20.36 -1.59 2.95
N ILE A 209 19.68 -0.44 2.97
CA ILE A 209 18.36 -0.27 2.34
C ILE A 209 18.51 -0.06 0.83
N ILE A 210 19.34 0.91 0.42
CA ILE A 210 19.50 1.30 -0.99
C ILE A 210 20.05 0.17 -1.84
N ASN A 211 21.01 -0.59 -1.32
CA ASN A 211 21.65 -1.66 -2.07
C ASN A 211 20.82 -2.95 -2.09
N ASN A 212 19.78 -3.04 -1.24
CA ASN A 212 18.99 -4.27 -1.09
C ASN A 212 17.46 -4.02 -1.10
N PRO A 213 16.92 -3.31 -2.11
CA PRO A 213 15.49 -2.96 -2.16
C PRO A 213 14.58 -4.21 -2.17
N HIS A 214 15.02 -5.26 -2.86
CA HIS A 214 14.31 -6.54 -2.89
C HIS A 214 14.20 -7.25 -1.53
N LEU A 215 15.17 -7.05 -0.63
CA LEU A 215 15.14 -7.65 0.71
C LEU A 215 14.24 -6.87 1.64
N ILE A 216 14.23 -5.53 1.57
CA ILE A 216 13.29 -4.75 2.39
C ILE A 216 11.84 -4.99 1.97
N ASP A 217 11.56 -5.12 0.68
CA ASP A 217 10.23 -5.48 0.17
C ASP A 217 9.80 -6.87 0.66
N TRP A 218 10.70 -7.86 0.59
CA TRP A 218 10.46 -9.20 1.10
C TRP A 218 10.23 -9.19 2.62
N PHE A 219 11.08 -8.50 3.37
CA PHE A 219 11.01 -8.42 4.82
C PHE A 219 9.70 -7.78 5.27
N PHE A 220 9.32 -6.65 4.67
CA PHE A 220 8.04 -5.99 4.90
C PHE A 220 6.87 -6.93 4.57
N THR A 221 6.92 -7.64 3.44
CA THR A 221 5.87 -8.61 3.06
C THR A 221 5.69 -9.69 4.12
N VAL A 222 6.79 -10.29 4.61
CA VAL A 222 6.74 -11.31 5.67
C VAL A 222 6.12 -10.74 6.96
N ARG A 223 6.46 -9.51 7.34
CA ARG A 223 5.85 -8.85 8.50
C ARG A 223 4.34 -8.64 8.31
N VAL A 224 3.90 -8.23 7.12
CA VAL A 224 2.47 -8.06 6.81
C VAL A 224 1.75 -9.39 6.85
N GLU A 225 2.31 -10.45 6.27
CA GLU A 225 1.72 -11.80 6.31
C GLU A 225 1.59 -12.32 7.75
N ASN A 226 2.62 -12.10 8.58
CA ASN A 226 2.57 -12.44 10.01
C ASN A 226 1.56 -11.60 10.79
N PHE A 227 1.46 -10.30 10.51
CA PHE A 227 0.42 -9.42 11.07
C PHE A 227 -0.98 -9.93 10.71
N VAL A 228 -1.22 -10.25 9.44
CA VAL A 228 -2.52 -10.80 9.00
C VAL A 228 -2.81 -12.14 9.68
N LYS A 229 -1.84 -13.04 9.75
CA LYS A 229 -2.04 -14.35 10.38
C LYS A 229 -2.30 -14.23 11.89
N HIS A 230 -1.38 -13.63 12.62
CA HIS A 230 -1.38 -13.66 14.08
C HIS A 230 -2.28 -12.59 14.68
N TRP A 231 -2.17 -11.35 14.24
CA TRP A 231 -2.98 -10.27 14.81
C TRP A 231 -4.41 -10.27 14.26
N LEU A 232 -4.57 -10.37 12.93
CA LEU A 232 -5.90 -10.24 12.34
C LEU A 232 -6.76 -11.51 12.42
N TYR A 233 -6.19 -12.70 12.14
CA TYR A 233 -6.97 -13.95 12.19
C TYR A 233 -6.97 -14.62 13.56
N GLU A 234 -5.82 -14.76 14.22
CA GLU A 234 -5.75 -15.48 15.51
C GLU A 234 -6.27 -14.64 16.69
N THR A 235 -6.07 -13.31 16.68
CA THR A 235 -6.54 -12.43 17.77
C THR A 235 -7.91 -11.80 17.49
N LEU A 236 -8.12 -11.20 16.31
CA LEU A 236 -9.37 -10.48 16.00
C LEU A 236 -10.42 -11.33 15.27
N GLU A 237 -10.10 -12.59 14.97
CA GLU A 237 -11.00 -13.53 14.32
C GLU A 237 -11.62 -13.01 13.01
N ALA A 238 -10.79 -12.48 12.11
CA ALA A 238 -11.26 -12.02 10.82
C ALA A 238 -12.00 -13.13 10.02
N GLU A 239 -13.09 -12.74 9.37
CA GLU A 239 -13.85 -13.58 8.46
C GLU A 239 -13.24 -13.53 7.05
N TRP A 240 -12.97 -12.32 6.56
CA TRP A 240 -12.26 -12.08 5.31
C TRP A 240 -11.42 -10.82 5.40
N HIS A 241 -10.35 -10.77 4.60
CA HIS A 241 -9.51 -9.59 4.46
C HIS A 241 -9.15 -9.35 2.99
N TRP A 242 -8.73 -8.13 2.69
CA TRP A 242 -8.12 -7.76 1.43
C TRP A 242 -7.06 -6.70 1.69
N TYR A 243 -5.89 -6.81 1.07
CA TYR A 243 -4.88 -5.76 1.13
C TYR A 243 -4.14 -5.59 -0.18
N ARG A 244 -3.47 -4.45 -0.32
CA ARG A 244 -2.53 -4.18 -1.40
C ARG A 244 -1.28 -3.46 -0.90
N PHE A 245 -0.20 -3.62 -1.63
CA PHE A 245 1.02 -2.84 -1.45
C PHE A 245 1.00 -1.58 -2.33
N GLU A 246 1.51 -0.49 -1.78
CA GLU A 246 1.74 0.79 -2.45
C GLU A 246 3.14 1.30 -2.10
N TYR A 247 3.72 2.16 -2.94
CA TYR A 247 5.03 2.76 -2.68
C TYR A 247 4.88 4.26 -2.50
N ALA A 248 5.45 4.79 -1.41
CA ALA A 248 5.34 6.20 -1.07
C ALA A 248 6.01 7.10 -2.12
N VAL A 249 5.27 8.07 -2.65
CA VAL A 249 5.70 8.94 -3.77
C VAL A 249 7.04 9.66 -3.51
N MET A 250 7.34 10.04 -2.26
CA MET A 250 8.53 10.83 -1.94
C MET A 250 9.76 10.00 -1.55
N ARG A 251 9.57 8.79 -1.00
CA ARG A 251 10.67 7.99 -0.41
C ARG A 251 10.85 6.63 -1.06
N GLY A 252 9.91 6.21 -1.92
CA GLY A 252 9.91 4.87 -2.52
C GLY A 252 9.69 3.74 -1.51
N SER A 253 9.38 4.06 -0.24
CA SER A 253 9.19 3.06 0.81
C SER A 253 7.83 2.36 0.66
N ILE A 254 7.82 1.05 0.90
CA ILE A 254 6.65 0.18 0.76
C ILE A 254 5.64 0.43 1.89
N HIS A 255 4.36 0.48 1.54
CA HIS A 255 3.21 0.57 2.44
C HIS A 255 2.22 -0.55 2.11
N CYS A 256 1.40 -0.92 3.09
CA CYS A 256 0.27 -1.81 2.91
C CYS A 256 -1.02 -1.12 3.35
N HIS A 257 -2.05 -1.17 2.51
CA HIS A 257 -3.41 -0.77 2.87
C HIS A 257 -4.30 -2.00 2.86
N GLY A 258 -5.09 -2.21 3.91
CA GLY A 258 -5.96 -3.35 4.02
C GLY A 258 -7.31 -3.05 4.66
N VAL A 259 -8.25 -3.96 4.43
CA VAL A 259 -9.59 -3.97 5.03
C VAL A 259 -9.94 -5.40 5.43
N ALA A 260 -10.71 -5.56 6.50
CA ALA A 260 -11.24 -6.85 6.95
C ALA A 260 -12.61 -6.72 7.55
N LYS A 261 -13.36 -7.81 7.46
CA LYS A 261 -14.55 -8.08 8.25
C LYS A 261 -14.16 -8.95 9.44
N LEU A 262 -14.56 -8.55 10.63
CA LEU A 262 -14.45 -9.37 11.84
C LEU A 262 -15.74 -10.17 12.05
N LYS A 263 -15.62 -11.40 12.54
CA LYS A 263 -16.78 -12.27 12.78
C LYS A 263 -17.74 -11.72 13.84
N ASN A 264 -17.19 -11.00 14.82
CA ASN A 264 -17.93 -10.41 15.93
C ASN A 264 -18.50 -9.02 15.62
N ASP A 265 -18.44 -8.55 14.36
CA ASP A 265 -19.00 -7.26 13.96
C ASP A 265 -20.52 -7.21 14.24
N PRO A 266 -21.00 -6.27 15.09
CA PRO A 266 -22.39 -6.20 15.52
C PRO A 266 -23.34 -5.62 14.45
N GLY A 267 -22.87 -5.45 13.22
CA GLY A 267 -23.58 -4.75 12.16
C GLY A 267 -23.31 -3.26 12.19
N LEU A 268 -22.04 -2.86 12.30
CA LEU A 268 -21.62 -1.45 12.44
C LEU A 268 -22.32 -0.52 11.44
N CYS A 269 -22.38 -0.87 10.16
CA CYS A 269 -23.04 -0.01 9.16
C CYS A 269 -24.52 0.26 9.48
N LYS A 270 -25.26 -0.74 9.97
CA LYS A 270 -26.68 -0.58 10.33
C LYS A 270 -26.83 0.21 11.62
N LEU A 271 -25.97 -0.06 12.61
CA LEU A 271 -25.98 0.65 13.88
C LEU A 271 -25.63 2.13 13.71
N THR A 272 -24.60 2.45 12.93
CA THR A 272 -24.23 3.84 12.65
C THR A 272 -25.31 4.58 11.85
N GLN A 273 -26.00 3.90 10.92
CA GLN A 273 -27.16 4.49 10.23
C GLN A 273 -28.29 4.80 11.22
N LYS A 274 -28.61 3.87 12.12
CA LYS A 274 -29.64 4.07 13.15
C LYS A 274 -29.26 5.17 14.15
N ALA A 275 -27.99 5.25 14.53
CA ALA A 275 -27.45 6.33 15.34
C ALA A 275 -27.60 7.69 14.65
N LEU A 276 -27.34 7.76 13.35
CA LEU A 276 -27.54 8.97 12.55
C LEU A 276 -29.02 9.39 12.48
N GLU A 277 -29.93 8.44 12.27
CA GLU A 277 -31.37 8.71 12.27
C GLU A 277 -31.83 9.32 13.60
N GLY A 278 -31.34 8.80 14.74
CA GLY A 278 -31.58 9.38 16.06
C GLY A 278 -30.99 10.78 16.23
N HIS A 279 -29.76 11.00 15.77
CA HIS A 279 -29.12 12.33 15.81
C HIS A 279 -29.92 13.37 15.02
N LEU A 280 -30.39 13.02 13.83
CA LEU A 280 -31.23 13.89 13.00
C LEU A 280 -32.61 14.14 13.62
N ALA A 281 -33.21 13.14 14.27
CA ALA A 281 -34.48 13.29 14.98
C ALA A 281 -34.34 14.22 16.21
N GLU A 282 -33.23 14.13 16.93
CA GLU A 282 -32.92 15.00 18.07
C GLU A 282 -32.77 16.46 17.63
N LYS A 283 -32.04 16.70 16.53
CA LYS A 283 -31.92 18.02 15.92
C LYS A 283 -33.29 18.58 15.54
N LYS A 284 -34.16 17.80 14.88
CA LYS A 284 -35.53 18.22 14.54
C LYS A 284 -36.35 18.56 15.79
N LEU A 285 -36.28 17.78 16.86
CA LEU A 285 -36.98 18.08 18.12
C LEU A 285 -36.53 19.39 18.75
N SER A 286 -35.27 19.77 18.57
CA SER A 286 -34.72 21.05 19.06
C SER A 286 -35.09 22.25 18.19
N GLU A 287 -35.35 22.04 16.89
CA GLU A 287 -35.62 23.09 15.90
C GLU A 287 -37.13 23.34 15.65
N THR A 288 -38.02 22.44 16.09
CA THR A 288 -39.46 22.51 15.76
C THR A 288 -40.31 22.87 16.98
N ASP A 289 -41.09 23.96 16.86
CA ASP A 289 -42.15 24.39 17.80
C ASP A 289 -43.51 23.66 17.57
N ASP A 290 -43.54 22.59 16.76
CA ASP A 290 -44.79 21.94 16.36
C ASP A 290 -45.53 21.28 17.54
N ASP A 291 -46.78 21.72 17.73
CA ASP A 291 -47.76 21.36 18.79
C ASP A 291 -48.39 19.95 18.64
N ILE A 292 -47.94 19.12 17.70
CA ILE A 292 -48.55 17.80 17.47
C ILE A 292 -47.84 16.74 18.32
N GLU A 293 -48.39 16.49 19.52
CA GLU A 293 -47.92 15.51 20.52
C GLU A 293 -47.52 14.15 19.91
N ASN A 294 -48.32 13.63 18.97
CA ASN A 294 -48.05 12.33 18.33
C ASN A 294 -46.73 12.31 17.51
N ASN A 295 -46.35 13.41 16.86
CA ASN A 295 -45.08 13.50 16.13
C ASN A 295 -43.89 13.58 17.09
N ARG A 296 -44.03 14.29 18.21
CA ARG A 296 -42.99 14.40 19.24
C ARG A 296 -42.68 13.05 19.87
N VAL A 297 -43.71 12.28 20.21
CA VAL A 297 -43.55 10.92 20.75
C VAL A 297 -42.82 10.01 19.77
N GLN A 298 -43.18 10.01 18.49
CA GLN A 298 -42.50 9.21 17.47
C GLN A 298 -41.03 9.60 17.30
N LEU A 299 -40.73 10.91 17.25
CA LEU A 299 -39.35 11.39 17.18
C LEU A 299 -38.54 10.98 18.41
N GLN A 300 -39.13 11.05 19.61
CA GLN A 300 -38.45 10.64 20.84
C GLN A 300 -38.08 9.15 20.85
N VAL A 301 -38.94 8.29 20.28
CA VAL A 301 -38.62 6.87 20.10
C VAL A 301 -37.38 6.71 19.21
N ILE A 302 -37.33 7.41 18.07
CA ILE A 302 -36.19 7.37 17.13
C ILE A 302 -34.91 7.88 17.80
N VAL A 303 -34.98 8.95 18.60
CA VAL A 303 -33.84 9.46 19.38
C VAL A 303 -33.30 8.41 20.34
N ASN A 304 -34.17 7.80 21.15
CA ASN A 304 -33.77 6.79 22.12
C ASN A 304 -33.13 5.57 21.44
N GLU A 305 -33.73 5.14 20.34
CA GLU A 305 -33.23 4.05 19.50
C GLU A 305 -31.87 4.35 18.87
N GLY A 306 -31.64 5.59 18.41
CA GLY A 306 -30.35 6.01 17.87
C GLY A 306 -29.28 6.15 18.94
N LYS A 307 -29.61 6.67 20.14
CA LYS A 307 -28.68 6.71 21.28
C LYS A 307 -28.24 5.32 21.72
N ALA A 308 -29.17 4.36 21.77
CA ALA A 308 -28.84 2.96 22.06
C ALA A 308 -27.92 2.35 20.99
N ALA A 309 -28.18 2.61 19.72
CA ALA A 309 -27.31 2.16 18.62
C ALA A 309 -25.92 2.79 18.69
N ALA A 310 -25.82 4.09 19.01
CA ALA A 310 -24.56 4.79 19.17
C ALA A 310 -23.73 4.19 20.32
N GLN A 311 -24.37 3.93 21.47
CA GLN A 311 -23.71 3.28 22.60
C GLN A 311 -23.15 1.91 22.22
N GLN A 312 -23.94 1.09 21.51
CA GLN A 312 -23.49 -0.24 21.06
C GLN A 312 -22.28 -0.16 20.11
N VAL A 313 -22.22 0.85 19.25
CA VAL A 313 -21.05 1.09 18.38
C VAL A 313 -19.85 1.48 19.22
N CYS A 314 -19.99 2.42 20.17
CA CYS A 314 -18.91 2.84 21.06
C CYS A 314 -18.37 1.67 21.87
N ASP A 315 -19.25 0.89 22.51
CA ASP A 315 -18.90 -0.28 23.31
C ASP A 315 -18.08 -1.28 22.48
N TYR A 316 -18.49 -1.53 21.23
CA TYR A 316 -17.76 -2.42 20.33
C TYR A 316 -16.40 -1.84 19.93
N VAL A 317 -16.33 -0.57 19.54
CA VAL A 317 -15.07 0.09 19.14
C VAL A 317 -14.07 0.11 20.31
N ASP A 318 -14.53 0.31 21.54
CA ASP A 318 -13.70 0.25 22.75
C ASP A 318 -13.07 -1.12 22.99
N THR A 319 -13.64 -2.20 22.44
CA THR A 319 -12.99 -3.53 22.47
C THR A 319 -11.85 -3.67 21.45
N LEU A 320 -11.82 -2.82 20.42
CA LEU A 320 -10.86 -2.90 19.33
C LEU A 320 -9.73 -1.86 19.44
N VAL A 321 -10.04 -0.68 19.97
CA VAL A 321 -9.14 0.47 19.95
C VAL A 321 -9.02 1.09 21.33
N THR A 322 -7.76 1.37 21.72
CA THR A 322 -7.44 2.18 22.88
C THR A 322 -6.52 3.33 22.47
N ALA A 323 -6.74 4.50 23.04
CA ALA A 323 -5.97 5.73 22.79
C ALA A 323 -5.39 6.28 24.11
N CYS A 324 -5.09 5.39 25.06
CA CYS A 324 -4.52 5.79 26.35
C CYS A 324 -3.04 6.21 26.19
N ASN A 325 -2.65 7.31 26.83
CA ASN A 325 -1.25 7.64 27.03
C ASN A 325 -0.95 7.67 28.54
N PRO A 326 -0.21 6.69 29.08
CA PRO A 326 0.02 6.59 30.52
C PRO A 326 0.97 7.65 31.07
N CYS A 327 1.80 8.29 30.23
CA CYS A 327 2.70 9.35 30.66
C CYS A 327 3.04 10.28 29.49
N THR A 328 2.63 11.53 29.57
CA THR A 328 2.86 12.55 28.55
C THR A 328 4.20 13.28 28.75
N PRO A 329 4.78 13.95 27.71
CA PRO A 329 5.92 14.85 27.89
C PRO A 329 5.66 15.98 28.89
N GLU A 330 4.41 16.42 29.00
CA GLU A 330 3.99 17.41 29.98
C GLU A 330 4.08 16.88 31.43
N GLU A 331 3.90 15.56 31.62
CA GLU A 331 3.99 14.86 32.91
C GLU A 331 5.41 14.35 33.23
N GLY A 332 6.41 14.78 32.44
CA GLY A 332 7.82 14.47 32.71
C GLY A 332 8.39 13.31 31.90
N TRP A 333 7.69 12.82 30.88
CA TRP A 333 8.27 11.85 29.94
C TRP A 333 9.51 12.41 29.23
N VAL A 334 10.56 11.61 29.15
CA VAL A 334 11.82 11.96 28.47
C VAL A 334 12.04 11.00 27.31
N LYS A 335 12.33 11.55 26.13
CA LYS A 335 12.60 10.75 24.94
C LYS A 335 13.72 9.71 25.20
N PRO A 336 13.46 8.42 24.97
CA PRO A 336 14.46 7.39 25.22
C PRO A 336 15.63 7.54 24.24
N LYS A 337 16.83 7.14 24.71
CA LYS A 337 18.05 7.15 23.89
C LYS A 337 17.97 6.17 22.74
N VAL A 338 17.38 5.00 22.98
CA VAL A 338 17.10 3.98 21.97
C VAL A 338 15.67 4.19 21.50
N HIS A 339 15.46 4.25 20.17
CA HIS A 339 14.12 4.38 19.64
C HIS A 339 13.30 3.13 19.99
N PRO A 340 12.06 3.24 20.51
CA PRO A 340 11.32 2.09 21.02
C PRO A 340 11.03 1.04 19.94
N CYS A 341 10.80 1.45 18.68
CA CYS A 341 10.68 0.51 17.56
C CYS A 341 11.93 -0.36 17.28
N LYS A 342 13.09 -0.08 17.90
CA LYS A 342 14.30 -0.92 17.83
C LYS A 342 14.41 -1.91 18.99
N ARG A 343 13.59 -1.78 20.04
CA ARG A 343 13.63 -2.65 21.20
C ARG A 343 12.96 -3.97 20.85
N LYS A 344 13.56 -5.09 21.25
CA LYS A 344 12.94 -6.41 21.05
C LYS A 344 11.97 -6.67 22.18
N LEU A 345 10.82 -7.26 21.86
CA LEU A 345 9.83 -7.65 22.87
C LEU A 345 10.41 -8.62 23.90
N GLU A 346 11.33 -9.48 23.48
CA GLU A 346 12.04 -10.45 24.33
C GLU A 346 12.96 -9.80 25.38
N ASP A 347 13.33 -8.53 25.19
CA ASP A 347 14.16 -7.77 26.13
C ASP A 347 13.31 -7.03 27.19
N LEU A 348 11.98 -7.13 27.13
CA LEU A 348 11.06 -6.51 28.09
C LEU A 348 10.74 -7.48 29.23
N ASN A 349 10.75 -6.96 30.47
CA ASN A 349 10.07 -7.61 31.59
C ASN A 349 8.67 -7.00 31.81
N ASP A 350 7.87 -7.61 32.69
CA ASP A 350 6.50 -7.18 32.97
C ASP A 350 6.42 -5.70 33.42
N ASP A 351 7.42 -5.22 34.17
CA ASP A 351 7.49 -3.83 34.66
C ASP A 351 7.87 -2.82 33.57
N ASP A 352 8.42 -3.28 32.45
CA ASP A 352 8.83 -2.44 31.32
C ASP A 352 7.68 -2.11 30.36
N PHE A 353 6.60 -2.89 30.34
CA PHE A 353 5.56 -2.79 29.30
C PHE A 353 4.87 -1.42 29.27
N ASP A 354 4.50 -0.89 30.43
CA ASP A 354 3.83 0.42 30.52
C ASP A 354 4.75 1.56 30.05
N ASN A 355 6.04 1.49 30.40
CA ASN A 355 7.05 2.45 29.99
C ASN A 355 7.35 2.35 28.49
N ASP A 356 7.48 1.12 27.96
CA ASP A 356 7.69 0.89 26.53
C ASP A 356 6.49 1.35 25.69
N TYR A 357 5.27 1.10 26.18
CA TYR A 357 4.06 1.62 25.56
C TYR A 357 4.02 3.15 25.57
N ALA A 358 4.33 3.80 26.70
CA ALA A 358 4.46 5.25 26.79
C ALA A 358 5.48 5.80 25.78
N ASP A 359 6.66 5.17 25.73
CA ASP A 359 7.73 5.51 24.79
C ASP A 359 7.26 5.39 23.34
N LEU A 360 6.58 4.31 22.98
CA LEU A 360 6.02 4.08 21.65
C LEU A 360 5.00 5.17 21.31
N VAL A 361 3.97 5.35 22.13
CA VAL A 361 2.89 6.33 21.88
C VAL A 361 3.47 7.74 21.72
N ASN A 362 4.38 8.15 22.60
CA ASN A 362 4.99 9.47 22.55
C ASN A 362 5.99 9.66 21.39
N CYS A 363 6.68 8.59 20.96
CA CYS A 363 7.62 8.67 19.85
C CYS A 363 6.94 8.60 18.47
N VAL A 364 5.89 7.78 18.32
CA VAL A 364 5.35 7.45 16.99
C VAL A 364 3.89 7.84 16.77
N GLN A 365 3.08 7.99 17.82
CA GLN A 365 1.65 8.29 17.68
C GLN A 365 1.28 9.75 17.98
N ARG A 366 2.13 10.47 18.72
CA ARG A 366 1.86 11.88 19.03
C ARG A 366 2.41 12.86 17.99
N HIS A 367 1.54 13.77 17.58
CA HIS A 367 1.92 14.99 16.89
C HIS A 367 2.44 16.04 17.88
N THR A 368 3.57 15.77 18.52
CA THR A 368 4.11 16.58 19.64
C THR A 368 4.62 17.96 19.23
N LYS A 369 5.01 18.15 17.97
CA LYS A 369 5.54 19.42 17.46
C LYS A 369 4.97 19.78 16.10
N CYS A 370 4.09 20.78 16.11
CA CYS A 370 3.58 21.35 14.88
C CYS A 370 4.68 22.12 14.13
N SER A 371 4.77 21.97 12.81
CA SER A 371 5.75 22.68 11.97
C SER A 371 5.08 23.31 10.74
N SER A 372 5.62 24.46 10.29
CA SER A 372 5.16 25.15 9.08
C SER A 372 5.37 24.34 7.81
N ALA A 373 6.40 23.48 7.78
CA ALA A 373 6.70 22.60 6.64
C ALA A 373 5.68 21.46 6.48
N TYR A 374 4.99 21.07 7.55
CA TYR A 374 4.14 19.89 7.55
C TYR A 374 2.67 20.23 7.84
N CYS A 375 2.36 20.65 9.06
CA CYS A 375 0.99 20.70 9.57
C CYS A 375 0.45 22.12 9.86
N LEU A 376 1.30 23.09 10.21
CA LEU A 376 0.82 24.43 10.55
C LEU A 376 0.31 25.13 9.29
N ARG A 377 -0.87 25.71 9.40
CA ARG A 377 -1.52 26.54 8.38
C ARG A 377 -1.93 27.86 9.02
N LYS A 378 -2.06 28.90 8.21
CA LYS A 378 -2.52 30.21 8.66
C LYS A 378 -3.99 30.39 8.32
N LYS A 379 -4.78 30.87 9.27
CA LYS A 379 -6.11 31.43 9.03
C LYS A 379 -5.99 32.82 8.39
N ASN A 380 -7.13 33.36 7.93
CA ASN A 380 -7.20 34.68 7.30
C ASN A 380 -6.84 35.83 8.25
N ASP A 381 -7.02 35.62 9.56
CA ASP A 381 -6.65 36.55 10.64
C ASP A 381 -5.15 36.47 11.03
N GLY A 382 -4.39 35.57 10.42
CA GLY A 382 -2.97 35.35 10.70
C GLY A 382 -2.67 34.30 11.77
N GLU A 383 -3.68 33.77 12.47
CA GLU A 383 -3.53 32.74 13.49
C GLU A 383 -3.03 31.42 12.86
N GLN A 384 -2.04 30.79 13.49
CA GLN A 384 -1.56 29.47 13.07
C GLN A 384 -2.37 28.37 13.72
N TYR A 385 -2.83 27.41 12.93
CA TYR A 385 -3.51 26.21 13.43
C TYR A 385 -2.90 24.95 12.82
N CYS A 386 -2.99 23.83 13.54
CA CYS A 386 -2.63 22.53 12.99
C CYS A 386 -3.71 22.06 12.03
N ARG A 387 -3.37 21.77 10.76
CA ARG A 387 -4.32 21.20 9.78
C ARG A 387 -4.91 19.84 10.18
N PHE A 388 -4.31 19.18 11.17
CA PHE A 388 -4.74 17.90 11.73
C PHE A 388 -5.49 18.08 13.05
N LYS A 389 -5.82 19.32 13.44
CA LYS A 389 -6.54 19.68 14.67
C LYS A 389 -5.84 19.32 16.00
N PHE A 390 -4.52 19.07 15.99
CA PHE A 390 -3.77 18.86 17.24
C PHE A 390 -3.42 20.18 17.98
N PRO A 391 -3.33 20.15 19.32
CA PRO A 391 -3.66 19.01 20.19
C PRO A 391 -5.18 18.76 20.22
N PHE A 392 -5.58 17.49 20.34
CA PHE A 392 -6.98 17.15 20.65
C PHE A 392 -7.18 17.29 22.15
N GLU A 393 -8.40 17.65 22.56
CA GLU A 393 -8.78 17.61 23.97
C GLU A 393 -8.96 16.16 24.42
N ASP A 394 -8.56 15.87 25.66
CA ASP A 394 -8.71 14.54 26.23
C ASP A 394 -10.21 14.20 26.36
N CYS A 395 -10.55 12.95 26.02
CA CYS A 395 -11.93 12.48 26.05
C CYS A 395 -12.05 11.20 26.89
N ASP A 396 -12.78 11.28 28.00
CA ASP A 396 -12.96 10.13 28.90
C ASP A 396 -13.86 9.03 28.32
N LYS A 397 -14.63 9.32 27.26
CA LYS A 397 -15.64 8.43 26.71
C LYS A 397 -15.66 8.48 25.20
N THR A 398 -15.59 7.31 24.58
CA THR A 398 -15.79 7.15 23.14
C THR A 398 -17.20 7.61 22.75
N TYR A 399 -17.29 8.46 21.74
CA TYR A 399 -18.56 8.93 21.19
C TYR A 399 -18.53 8.96 19.66
N ILE A 400 -19.71 9.03 19.05
CA ILE A 400 -19.86 9.21 17.61
C ILE A 400 -20.04 10.70 17.32
N ASP A 401 -19.10 11.28 16.59
CA ASP A 401 -19.24 12.64 16.07
C ASP A 401 -19.82 12.60 14.65
N PHE A 402 -20.91 13.31 14.39
CA PHE A 402 -21.57 13.37 13.09
C PHE A 402 -21.25 14.71 12.40
N GLU A 403 -20.29 14.73 11.47
CA GLU A 403 -19.93 15.93 10.70
C GLU A 403 -20.71 15.99 9.37
N GLU A 404 -21.45 17.07 9.10
CA GLU A 404 -22.09 17.32 7.80
C GLU A 404 -21.03 17.49 6.68
N VAL A 405 -21.06 16.61 5.67
CA VAL A 405 -20.17 16.68 4.52
C VAL A 405 -20.82 17.49 3.40
N THR A 406 -20.42 18.75 3.26
CA THR A 406 -20.76 19.58 2.10
C THR A 406 -19.87 19.22 0.91
N SER A 407 -20.24 18.19 0.14
CA SER A 407 -19.52 17.78 -1.06
C SER A 407 -20.32 18.08 -2.33
N LYS A 408 -19.74 18.88 -3.26
CA LYS A 408 -20.28 19.11 -4.62
C LYS A 408 -20.49 17.82 -5.44
N LYS A 409 -19.99 16.67 -4.98
CA LYS A 409 -19.95 15.41 -5.74
C LYS A 409 -21.20 14.53 -5.56
N TYR A 410 -22.07 14.83 -4.58
CA TYR A 410 -23.13 13.90 -4.16
C TYR A 410 -24.57 14.48 -4.14
N GLY A 411 -24.79 15.73 -4.58
CA GLY A 411 -26.13 16.35 -4.54
C GLY A 411 -26.65 16.60 -3.10
N ASP A 412 -27.90 17.03 -2.95
CA ASP A 412 -28.56 17.44 -1.70
C ASP A 412 -28.77 16.31 -0.64
N LEU A 413 -27.98 15.24 -0.68
CA LEU A 413 -27.95 14.22 0.36
C LEU A 413 -26.90 14.60 1.41
N SER A 414 -27.34 14.95 2.62
CA SER A 414 -26.47 15.14 3.77
C SER A 414 -25.77 13.82 4.10
N GLN A 415 -24.49 13.73 3.74
CA GLN A 415 -23.62 12.65 4.20
C GLN A 415 -23.01 13.08 5.53
N PHE A 416 -23.09 12.23 6.54
CA PHE A 416 -22.40 12.45 7.81
C PHE A 416 -21.16 11.58 7.86
N LYS A 417 -20.00 12.18 8.10
CA LYS A 417 -18.81 11.42 8.47
C LYS A 417 -18.93 11.11 9.96
N HIS A 418 -18.79 9.85 10.33
CA HIS A 418 -18.60 9.49 11.73
C HIS A 418 -17.12 9.32 12.02
N ASN A 419 -16.62 10.00 13.05
CA ASN A 419 -15.38 9.61 13.70
C ASN A 419 -15.78 9.05 15.07
N SER A 420 -15.39 7.82 15.36
CA SER A 420 -15.31 7.37 16.75
C SER A 420 -14.02 7.94 17.29
N THR A 421 -14.14 9.01 18.08
CA THR A 421 -13.01 9.67 18.72
C THR A 421 -12.91 9.16 20.14
N LYS A 422 -11.71 8.75 20.52
CA LYS A 422 -11.29 8.47 21.89
C LYS A 422 -10.08 9.35 22.17
#